data_AF-A0A2V8EU56-F1
#
_entry.id   AF-A0A2V8EU56-F1
#
_cell.length_a   1.000
_cell.length_b   1.000
_cell.length_c   1.000
_cell.angle_alpha   90.00
_cell.angle_beta   90.00
_cell.angle_gamma   90.00
#
_symmetry.space_group_name_H-M   'P 1'
#
loop_
_entity.id
_entity.type
_entity.pdbx_description
1 polymer ?
#
loop_
_entity_poly.entity_id
_entity_poly.type
_entity_poly.pdbx_seq_one_letter_code
_entity_poly.pdbx_strand_id
1 'polypeptide(L)'
;MLATRPTELHLTLAPQRRFEAIDVNTRIAREVGDVLRRHCRALYCSMHTTAGYIEQSLSTRLRDNHDRLSQFVGSFLELFPEGAEYRHDRMELRSELTAAQRKVEPRNADSHLTYIGAGLRNCVTYQTRPDAPVYFIDLDGTPDATSRRRTTTILAYDHERVVASTSVRVPVSKHPIDSVNLADPRLGLLEQVNQLLARTGLERGRVDLVIEPGERNVGLTVNEYETLLMQNDLVDVLRNPLHFARLKGRNLLDDPLAIPGKTLSYAKYDVVRVLNSLMEALRLDQSSFERLVAKVMAVPARRFMRSRRVSFLAAQDGAHPVARIVRGTYQSPILVQWQPAVEQQRQLDIAIVQLS
;
A
#
# COMPACT_ATOMS: atom_id res chain seq x y z
N MET A 1 -27.39 -16.43 19.58
CA MET A 1 -26.91 -16.76 18.22
C MET A 1 -25.58 -17.48 18.37
N LEU A 2 -25.43 -18.66 17.77
CA LEU A 2 -24.14 -19.36 17.73
C LEU A 2 -23.21 -18.55 16.82
N ALA A 3 -22.02 -18.17 17.30
CA ALA A 3 -21.04 -17.47 16.47
C ALA A 3 -20.57 -18.40 15.35
N THR A 4 -20.72 -17.97 14.10
CA THR A 4 -20.27 -18.71 12.92
C THR A 4 -18.76 -18.67 12.88
N ARG A 5 -18.06 -19.81 12.88
CA ARG A 5 -16.60 -19.80 12.80
C ARG A 5 -16.12 -19.02 11.56
N PRO A 6 -15.07 -18.17 11.68
CA PRO A 6 -14.50 -17.48 10.54
C PRO A 6 -14.12 -18.44 9.43
N THR A 7 -14.27 -18.00 8.17
CA THR A 7 -13.92 -18.78 7.00
C THR A 7 -12.73 -18.16 6.29
N GLU A 8 -11.63 -18.92 6.20
CA GLU A 8 -10.41 -18.50 5.51
C GLU A 8 -10.39 -19.05 4.08
N LEU A 9 -9.99 -18.21 3.14
CA LEU A 9 -9.85 -18.51 1.72
C LEU A 9 -8.47 -18.07 1.25
N HIS A 10 -7.85 -18.86 0.41
CA HIS A 10 -6.61 -18.51 -0.28
C HIS A 10 -6.87 -18.48 -1.78
N LEU A 11 -6.60 -17.34 -2.41
CA LEU A 11 -6.72 -17.19 -3.86
C LEU A 11 -5.34 -17.02 -4.48
N THR A 12 -5.17 -17.66 -5.63
CA THR A 12 -4.04 -17.42 -6.52
C THR A 12 -4.52 -16.62 -7.72
N LEU A 13 -3.91 -15.46 -7.94
CA LEU A 13 -4.19 -14.54 -9.04
C LEU A 13 -3.01 -14.57 -10.02
N ALA A 14 -3.31 -14.42 -11.30
CA ALA A 14 -2.30 -14.36 -12.37
C ALA A 14 -2.59 -13.10 -13.21
N PRO A 15 -2.02 -11.94 -12.83
CA PRO A 15 -2.16 -10.73 -13.60
C PRO A 15 -1.69 -10.90 -15.05
N GLN A 16 -2.44 -10.33 -15.99
CA GLN A 16 -2.17 -10.37 -17.43
C GLN A 16 -1.52 -9.07 -17.93
N ARG A 17 -1.39 -8.06 -17.06
CA ARG A 17 -0.78 -6.76 -17.35
C ARG A 17 0.07 -6.31 -16.17
N ARG A 18 0.97 -5.35 -16.40
CA ARG A 18 1.77 -4.72 -15.34
C ARG A 18 0.85 -4.07 -14.30
N PHE A 19 -0.06 -3.20 -14.74
CA PHE A 19 -1.17 -2.71 -13.93
C PHE A 19 -2.45 -3.49 -14.21
N GLU A 20 -3.06 -4.06 -13.18
CA GLU A 20 -4.37 -4.70 -13.26
C GLU A 20 -5.16 -4.58 -11.95
N ALA A 21 -6.47 -4.28 -12.06
CA ALA A 21 -7.40 -4.32 -10.95
C ALA A 21 -8.28 -5.57 -11.06
N ILE A 22 -7.99 -6.58 -10.25
CA ILE A 22 -8.64 -7.90 -10.29
C ILE A 22 -9.77 -7.93 -9.27
N ASP A 23 -11.01 -8.15 -9.71
CA ASP A 23 -12.16 -8.32 -8.80
C ASP A 23 -12.10 -9.67 -8.09
N VAL A 24 -11.68 -9.66 -6.83
CA VAL A 24 -11.54 -10.88 -6.02
C VAL A 24 -12.87 -11.42 -5.54
N ASN A 25 -13.91 -10.60 -5.39
CA ASN A 25 -15.23 -11.09 -4.98
C ASN A 25 -15.87 -11.94 -6.08
N THR A 26 -15.81 -11.46 -7.33
CA THR A 26 -16.23 -12.26 -8.49
C THR A 26 -15.41 -13.53 -8.61
N ARG A 27 -14.10 -13.48 -8.31
CA ARG A 27 -13.25 -14.68 -8.32
C ARG A 27 -13.66 -15.70 -7.26
N ILE A 28 -13.91 -15.25 -6.03
CA ILE A 28 -14.38 -16.10 -4.92
C ILE A 28 -15.73 -16.75 -5.27
N ALA A 29 -16.67 -15.97 -5.80
CA ALA A 29 -17.97 -16.48 -6.19
C ALA A 29 -17.87 -17.60 -7.25
N ARG A 30 -16.93 -17.48 -8.19
CA ARG A 30 -16.69 -18.49 -9.23
C ARG A 30 -15.97 -19.74 -8.72
N GLU A 31 -14.98 -19.59 -7.83
CA GLU A 31 -14.15 -20.70 -7.37
C GLU A 31 -14.72 -21.43 -6.15
N VAL A 32 -15.39 -20.70 -5.25
CA VAL A 32 -15.80 -21.18 -3.92
C VAL A 32 -17.31 -21.00 -3.66
N GLY A 33 -18.01 -20.21 -4.48
CA GLY A 33 -19.45 -19.95 -4.35
C GLY A 33 -19.78 -18.85 -3.34
N ASP A 34 -20.97 -18.92 -2.74
CA ASP A 34 -21.55 -17.87 -1.90
C ASP A 34 -20.99 -17.80 -0.47
N VAL A 35 -19.75 -18.23 -0.25
CA VAL A 35 -19.14 -18.30 1.10
C VAL A 35 -19.14 -16.94 1.81
N LEU A 36 -18.93 -15.85 1.07
CA LEU A 36 -18.94 -14.50 1.62
C LEU A 36 -20.34 -14.08 2.11
N ARG A 37 -21.44 -14.59 1.53
CA ARG A 37 -22.81 -14.26 1.97
C ARG A 37 -23.12 -14.73 3.40
N ARG A 38 -22.30 -15.64 3.96
CA ARG A 38 -22.48 -16.21 5.29
C ARG A 38 -21.96 -15.32 6.42
N HIS A 39 -21.20 -14.28 6.08
CA HIS A 39 -20.48 -13.44 7.03
C HIS A 39 -20.73 -11.96 6.74
N CYS A 40 -20.87 -11.15 7.77
CA CYS A 40 -21.12 -9.71 7.57
C CYS A 40 -19.86 -8.88 7.29
N ARG A 41 -18.66 -9.43 7.49
CA ARG A 41 -17.38 -8.78 7.17
C ARG A 41 -16.39 -9.73 6.52
N ALA A 42 -15.44 -9.15 5.80
CA ALA A 42 -14.27 -9.86 5.29
C ALA A 42 -13.01 -9.00 5.40
N LEU A 43 -11.92 -9.61 5.89
CA LEU A 43 -10.57 -9.06 5.88
C LEU A 43 -9.84 -9.62 4.66
N TYR A 44 -9.32 -8.72 3.82
CA TYR A 44 -8.56 -9.06 2.63
C TYR A 44 -7.08 -8.74 2.86
N CYS A 45 -6.20 -9.71 2.63
CA CYS A 45 -4.79 -9.64 2.97
C CYS A 45 -3.89 -9.99 1.77
N SER A 46 -3.23 -8.97 1.23
CA SER A 46 -2.13 -9.09 0.28
C SER A 46 -0.80 -9.29 1.00
N MET A 47 0.01 -10.22 0.49
CA MET A 47 1.37 -10.49 0.97
C MET A 47 2.45 -9.85 0.07
N HIS A 48 2.06 -8.91 -0.80
CA HIS A 48 2.94 -8.28 -1.78
C HIS A 48 3.27 -6.83 -1.42
N THR A 49 4.37 -6.31 -1.95
CA THR A 49 4.87 -4.93 -1.73
C THR A 49 4.51 -3.99 -2.89
N THR A 50 4.17 -4.55 -4.06
CA THR A 50 3.68 -3.84 -5.26
C THR A 50 2.25 -4.21 -5.65
N ALA A 51 1.53 -4.93 -4.78
CA ALA A 51 0.13 -5.26 -5.00
C ALA A 51 -0.66 -5.29 -3.68
N GLY A 52 -1.89 -4.80 -3.70
CA GLY A 52 -2.69 -4.65 -2.49
C GLY A 52 -4.11 -4.17 -2.75
N TYR A 53 -4.74 -3.61 -1.72
CA TYR A 53 -6.14 -3.22 -1.75
C TYR A 53 -6.31 -1.74 -1.43
N ILE A 54 -7.43 -1.17 -1.88
CA ILE A 54 -7.91 0.12 -1.37
C ILE A 54 -8.91 -0.09 -0.23
N GLU A 55 -9.00 0.88 0.67
CA GLU A 55 -10.01 0.92 1.73
C GLU A 55 -11.44 0.99 1.15
N GLN A 56 -12.41 0.34 1.80
CA GLN A 56 -13.80 0.31 1.33
C GLN A 56 -14.38 1.71 1.15
N SER A 57 -14.04 2.65 2.03
CA SER A 57 -14.47 4.06 1.92
C SER A 57 -13.92 4.77 0.67
N LEU A 58 -12.75 4.38 0.18
CA LEU A 58 -12.22 4.88 -1.10
C LEU A 58 -12.90 4.18 -2.27
N SER A 59 -13.09 2.86 -2.21
CA SER A 59 -13.81 2.09 -3.23
C SER A 59 -15.23 2.64 -3.45
N THR A 60 -16.00 2.86 -2.37
CA THR A 60 -17.35 3.42 -2.44
C THR A 60 -17.37 4.85 -3.00
N ARG A 61 -16.35 5.68 -2.73
CA ARG A 61 -16.22 7.02 -3.35
C ARG A 61 -15.98 6.93 -4.86
N LEU A 62 -15.22 5.91 -5.29
CA LEU A 62 -15.03 5.55 -6.68
C LEU A 62 -16.23 4.76 -7.26
N ARG A 63 -17.31 4.61 -6.47
CA ARG A 63 -18.57 3.91 -6.82
C ARG A 63 -18.38 2.44 -7.15
N ASP A 64 -17.36 1.82 -6.56
CA ASP A 64 -17.03 0.42 -6.79
C ASP A 64 -16.92 0.11 -8.31
N ASN A 65 -16.42 1.08 -9.07
CA ASN A 65 -16.37 1.05 -10.53
C ASN A 65 -14.92 0.89 -11.01
N HIS A 66 -14.71 -0.13 -11.84
CA HIS A 66 -13.40 -0.46 -12.40
C HIS A 66 -12.73 0.72 -13.11
N ASP A 67 -13.44 1.41 -14.01
CA ASP A 67 -12.83 2.48 -14.83
C ASP A 67 -12.38 3.68 -13.98
N ARG A 68 -13.20 4.07 -12.99
CA ARG A 68 -12.82 5.13 -12.05
C ARG A 68 -11.65 4.74 -11.17
N LEU A 69 -11.58 3.47 -10.77
CA LEU A 69 -10.42 2.94 -10.06
C LEU A 69 -9.17 3.00 -10.94
N SER A 70 -9.27 2.57 -12.20
CA SER A 70 -8.18 2.64 -13.16
C SER A 70 -7.73 4.07 -13.41
N GLN A 71 -8.65 5.04 -13.50
CA GLN A 71 -8.32 6.47 -13.61
C GLN A 71 -7.61 6.99 -12.37
N PHE A 72 -8.10 6.62 -11.18
CA PHE A 72 -7.50 7.00 -9.90
C PHE A 72 -6.06 6.48 -9.80
N VAL A 73 -5.83 5.19 -10.01
CA VAL A 73 -4.48 4.60 -9.96
C VAL A 73 -3.61 5.10 -11.11
N GLY A 74 -4.19 5.25 -12.31
CA GLY A 74 -3.50 5.77 -13.50
C GLY A 74 -2.90 7.16 -13.28
N SER A 75 -3.56 8.00 -12.48
CA SER A 75 -3.02 9.31 -12.10
C SER A 75 -1.72 9.21 -11.29
N PHE A 76 -1.56 8.17 -10.47
CA PHE A 76 -0.31 7.91 -9.75
C PHE A 76 0.75 7.26 -10.63
N LEU A 77 0.36 6.41 -11.58
CA LEU A 77 1.27 5.87 -12.60
C LEU A 77 1.84 6.99 -13.50
N GLU A 78 1.09 8.06 -13.74
CA GLU A 78 1.59 9.26 -14.42
C GLU A 78 2.55 10.08 -13.54
N LEU A 79 2.30 10.14 -12.23
CA LEU A 79 3.19 10.81 -11.26
C LEU A 79 4.51 10.07 -11.05
N PHE A 80 4.45 8.74 -11.03
CA PHE A 80 5.56 7.82 -10.87
C PHE A 80 5.67 6.94 -12.12
N PRO A 81 6.15 7.51 -13.23
CA PRO A 81 6.23 6.77 -14.46
C PRO A 81 7.25 5.63 -14.35
N GLU A 82 6.91 4.49 -14.95
CA GLU A 82 7.84 3.37 -15.15
C GLU A 82 9.13 3.84 -15.85
N GLY A 83 10.26 3.31 -15.36
CA GLY A 83 11.58 3.54 -15.94
C GLY A 83 12.11 4.97 -15.76
N ALA A 84 11.53 5.78 -14.88
CA ALA A 84 12.16 7.03 -14.50
C ALA A 84 13.50 6.78 -13.80
N GLU A 85 14.31 7.83 -13.60
CA GLU A 85 15.66 7.72 -13.04
C GLU A 85 15.71 7.45 -11.52
N TYR A 86 14.85 6.55 -11.02
CA TYR A 86 14.81 6.12 -9.64
C TYR A 86 16.15 5.54 -9.21
N ARG A 87 16.58 5.86 -8.01
CA ARG A 87 17.82 5.29 -7.45
C ARG A 87 17.65 3.82 -7.10
N HIS A 88 16.47 3.42 -6.64
CA HIS A 88 16.12 2.03 -6.41
C HIS A 88 16.40 1.15 -7.64
N ASP A 89 16.11 1.64 -8.85
CA ASP A 89 16.28 0.87 -10.08
C ASP A 89 17.74 0.80 -10.57
N ARG A 90 18.65 1.55 -9.93
CA ARG A 90 20.10 1.52 -10.19
C ARG A 90 20.75 0.37 -9.44
N MET A 91 20.67 -0.83 -10.03
CA MET A 91 21.15 -2.09 -9.44
C MET A 91 22.64 -2.04 -9.03
N GLU A 92 23.46 -1.21 -9.66
CA GLU A 92 24.86 -0.98 -9.31
C GLU A 92 25.02 -0.35 -7.91
N LEU A 93 24.04 0.44 -7.45
CA LEU A 93 24.05 1.11 -6.14
C LEU A 93 23.51 0.22 -5.00
N ARG A 94 22.84 -0.91 -5.32
CA ARG A 94 22.20 -1.81 -4.36
C ARG A 94 23.19 -2.76 -3.68
N SER A 95 23.94 -2.25 -2.69
CA SER A 95 24.98 -3.00 -1.97
C SER A 95 24.49 -4.25 -1.23
N GLU A 96 23.20 -4.30 -0.89
CA GLU A 96 22.54 -5.43 -0.23
C GLU A 96 22.30 -6.63 -1.16
N LEU A 97 22.38 -6.44 -2.47
CA LEU A 97 22.18 -7.48 -3.46
C LEU A 97 23.51 -8.06 -3.95
N THR A 98 23.57 -9.38 -4.01
CA THR A 98 24.63 -10.10 -4.74
C THR A 98 24.57 -9.82 -6.24
N ALA A 99 25.68 -10.05 -6.95
CA ALA A 99 25.74 -9.88 -8.41
C ALA A 99 24.73 -10.77 -9.15
N ALA A 100 24.37 -11.93 -8.60
CA ALA A 100 23.34 -12.80 -9.17
C ALA A 100 21.93 -12.22 -8.95
N GLN A 101 21.63 -11.72 -7.75
CA GLN A 101 20.35 -11.07 -7.46
C GLN A 101 20.12 -9.82 -8.32
N ARG A 102 21.14 -8.96 -8.47
CA ARG A 102 21.05 -7.74 -9.29
C ARG A 102 20.64 -7.98 -10.76
N LYS A 103 20.82 -9.20 -11.28
CA LYS A 103 20.42 -9.56 -12.65
C LYS A 103 18.94 -9.90 -12.77
N VAL A 104 18.31 -10.31 -11.68
CA VAL A 104 16.93 -10.83 -11.66
C VAL A 104 15.96 -9.94 -10.88
N GLU A 105 16.48 -8.99 -10.09
CA GLU A 105 15.63 -8.04 -9.38
C GLU A 105 14.90 -7.11 -10.38
N PRO A 106 13.58 -6.92 -10.20
CA PRO A 106 12.78 -6.08 -11.06
C PRO A 106 13.10 -4.60 -10.83
N ARG A 107 12.90 -3.79 -11.88
CA ARG A 107 12.90 -2.33 -11.80
C ARG A 107 11.48 -1.84 -11.63
N ASN A 108 11.06 -1.68 -10.38
CA ASN A 108 9.67 -1.44 -10.01
C ASN A 108 9.51 -0.35 -8.94
N ALA A 109 10.48 0.56 -8.81
CA ALA A 109 10.39 1.70 -7.89
C ALA A 109 9.09 2.50 -8.08
N ASP A 110 8.67 2.69 -9.33
CA ASP A 110 7.39 3.31 -9.72
C ASP A 110 6.19 2.62 -9.05
N SER A 111 6.21 1.29 -8.98
CA SER A 111 5.13 0.48 -8.44
C SER A 111 5.09 0.58 -6.92
N HIS A 112 6.24 0.59 -6.25
CA HIS A 112 6.32 0.84 -4.82
C HIS A 112 5.84 2.25 -4.44
N LEU A 113 6.28 3.28 -5.18
CA LEU A 113 5.84 4.66 -4.95
C LEU A 113 4.35 4.87 -5.26
N THR A 114 3.84 4.21 -6.31
CA THR A 114 2.41 4.21 -6.63
C THR A 114 1.60 3.52 -5.55
N TYR A 115 2.06 2.37 -5.04
CA TYR A 115 1.41 1.68 -3.92
C TYR A 115 1.26 2.60 -2.71
N ILE A 116 2.36 3.25 -2.31
CA ILE A 116 2.41 4.14 -1.16
C ILE A 116 1.56 5.39 -1.40
N GLY A 117 1.76 6.06 -2.54
CA GLY A 117 1.11 7.32 -2.88
C GLY A 117 -0.39 7.20 -3.10
N ALA A 118 -0.85 6.13 -3.75
CA ALA A 118 -2.27 5.85 -3.95
C ALA A 118 -2.97 5.39 -2.65
N GLY A 119 -2.21 5.15 -1.58
CA GLY A 119 -2.72 4.69 -0.29
C GLY A 119 -3.21 3.25 -0.33
N LEU A 120 -2.59 2.40 -1.15
CA LEU A 120 -2.84 0.96 -1.13
C LEU A 120 -2.42 0.37 0.22
N ARG A 121 -3.08 -0.72 0.58
CA ARG A 121 -2.88 -1.41 1.86
C ARG A 121 -2.71 -2.89 1.65
N ASN A 122 -1.88 -3.49 2.50
CA ASN A 122 -1.70 -4.94 2.53
C ASN A 122 -2.96 -5.60 3.10
N CYS A 123 -3.57 -5.01 4.13
CA CYS A 123 -4.80 -5.53 4.74
C CYS A 123 -5.91 -4.47 4.78
N VAL A 124 -7.13 -4.85 4.39
CA VAL A 124 -8.34 -4.03 4.47
C VAL A 124 -9.54 -4.83 4.95
N THR A 125 -10.41 -4.22 5.75
CA THR A 125 -11.68 -4.81 6.16
C THR A 125 -12.82 -4.19 5.37
N TYR A 126 -13.67 -5.02 4.79
CA TYR A 126 -14.91 -4.59 4.14
C TYR A 126 -16.11 -5.15 4.90
N GLN A 127 -17.18 -4.36 4.98
CA GLN A 127 -18.51 -4.92 5.15
C GLN A 127 -18.82 -5.77 3.92
N THR A 128 -19.23 -7.01 4.15
CA THR A 128 -19.45 -7.97 3.08
C THR A 128 -20.63 -7.52 2.23
N ARG A 129 -20.34 -7.26 0.95
CA ARG A 129 -21.31 -7.04 -0.12
C ARG A 129 -20.88 -7.93 -1.28
N PRO A 130 -21.28 -9.20 -1.32
CA PRO A 130 -20.72 -10.19 -2.26
C PRO A 130 -20.90 -9.80 -3.73
N ASP A 131 -21.95 -9.04 -4.03
CA ASP A 131 -22.24 -8.52 -5.37
C ASP A 131 -21.48 -7.23 -5.71
N ALA A 132 -20.83 -6.59 -4.73
CA ALA A 132 -19.97 -5.44 -4.94
C ALA A 132 -18.51 -5.90 -5.13
N PRO A 133 -17.77 -5.33 -6.08
CA PRO A 133 -16.40 -5.73 -6.33
C PRO A 133 -15.48 -5.33 -5.19
N VAL A 134 -14.45 -6.15 -4.96
CA VAL A 134 -13.27 -5.79 -4.17
C VAL A 134 -12.09 -5.99 -5.09
N TYR A 135 -11.37 -4.91 -5.39
CA TYR A 135 -10.27 -4.96 -6.33
C TYR A 135 -8.93 -5.20 -5.63
N PHE A 136 -8.28 -6.31 -5.98
CA PHE A 136 -6.86 -6.50 -5.77
C PHE A 136 -6.11 -5.77 -6.89
N ILE A 137 -5.31 -4.78 -6.53
CA ILE A 137 -4.58 -3.93 -7.47
C ILE A 137 -3.15 -4.44 -7.54
N ASP A 138 -2.74 -4.94 -8.70
CA ASP A 138 -1.34 -5.23 -9.02
C ASP A 138 -0.74 -4.08 -9.84
N LEU A 139 0.46 -3.65 -9.46
CA LEU A 139 1.20 -2.58 -10.14
C LEU A 139 2.41 -3.11 -10.91
N ASP A 140 2.77 -4.38 -10.69
CA ASP A 140 3.95 -5.03 -11.25
C ASP A 140 3.64 -6.48 -11.66
N GLY A 141 2.50 -6.69 -12.31
CA GLY A 141 1.94 -8.02 -12.59
C GLY A 141 2.65 -8.80 -13.70
N THR A 142 3.26 -8.11 -14.67
CA THR A 142 3.98 -8.71 -15.80
C THR A 142 5.33 -8.02 -16.05
N PRO A 143 6.29 -8.07 -15.10
CA PRO A 143 7.63 -7.55 -15.34
C PRO A 143 8.25 -8.30 -16.52
N ASP A 144 8.80 -7.56 -17.48
CA ASP A 144 9.55 -8.10 -18.62
C ASP A 144 8.84 -9.28 -19.34
N ALA A 145 7.52 -9.16 -19.53
CA ALA A 145 6.63 -10.11 -20.20
C ALA A 145 6.41 -11.48 -19.50
N THR A 146 6.88 -11.67 -18.27
CA THR A 146 6.56 -12.86 -17.46
C THR A 146 5.43 -12.56 -16.47
N SER A 147 4.32 -13.28 -16.56
CA SER A 147 3.20 -13.10 -15.63
C SER A 147 3.55 -13.59 -14.22
N ARG A 148 3.42 -12.71 -13.22
CA ARG A 148 3.60 -13.07 -11.82
C ARG A 148 2.42 -13.91 -11.34
N ARG A 149 2.69 -14.71 -10.32
CA ARG A 149 1.66 -15.37 -9.53
C ARG A 149 1.52 -14.66 -8.20
N ARG A 150 0.33 -14.11 -7.92
CA ARG A 150 0.02 -13.44 -6.66
C ARG A 150 -0.86 -14.32 -5.80
N THR A 151 -0.60 -14.31 -4.50
CA THR A 151 -1.47 -14.93 -3.50
C THR A 151 -2.10 -13.86 -2.63
N THR A 152 -3.36 -14.07 -2.26
CA THR A 152 -4.06 -13.26 -1.28
C THR A 152 -4.90 -14.15 -0.37
N THR A 153 -4.98 -13.78 0.90
CA THR A 153 -5.83 -14.45 1.89
C THR A 153 -7.06 -13.59 2.17
N ILE A 154 -8.22 -14.22 2.29
CA ILE A 154 -9.46 -13.57 2.70
C ILE A 154 -9.98 -14.31 3.93
N LEU A 155 -10.29 -13.58 4.99
CA LEU A 155 -10.91 -14.12 6.20
C LEU A 155 -12.28 -13.47 6.37
N ALA A 156 -13.35 -14.25 6.16
CA ALA A 156 -14.72 -13.84 6.38
C ALA A 156 -15.14 -14.13 7.84
N TYR A 157 -15.79 -13.17 8.50
CA TYR A 157 -16.15 -13.23 9.92
C TYR A 157 -17.32 -12.29 10.24
N ASP A 158 -17.87 -12.38 11.45
CA ASP A 158 -19.04 -11.59 11.85
C ASP A 158 -18.71 -10.50 12.88
N HIS A 159 -17.77 -10.76 13.79
CA HIS A 159 -17.49 -9.89 14.91
C HIS A 159 -16.00 -9.58 15.08
N GLU A 160 -15.73 -8.37 15.57
CA GLU A 160 -14.39 -7.92 15.94
C GLU A 160 -14.38 -7.57 17.43
N ARG A 161 -13.36 -8.05 18.13
CA ARG A 161 -13.14 -7.69 19.53
C ARG A 161 -11.66 -7.47 19.79
N VAL A 162 -11.30 -6.30 20.32
CA VAL A 162 -9.93 -6.07 20.80
C VAL A 162 -9.73 -6.93 22.06
N VAL A 163 -8.75 -7.82 22.03
CA VAL A 163 -8.46 -8.77 23.13
C VAL A 163 -7.17 -8.44 23.87
N ALA A 164 -6.28 -7.67 23.25
CA ALA A 164 -5.08 -7.15 23.88
C ALA A 164 -4.67 -5.85 23.19
N SER A 165 -4.00 -4.97 23.94
CA SER A 165 -3.37 -3.78 23.38
C SER A 165 -2.14 -3.39 24.18
N THR A 166 -1.23 -2.65 23.54
CA THR A 166 -0.06 -2.07 24.19
C THR A 166 0.38 -0.84 23.41
N SER A 167 1.19 0.02 24.01
CA SER A 167 1.77 1.18 23.35
C SER A 167 3.29 1.07 23.37
N VAL A 168 3.92 1.52 22.29
CA VAL A 168 5.36 1.46 22.09
C VAL A 168 5.88 2.81 21.61
N ARG A 169 7.12 3.11 21.95
CA ARG A 169 7.83 4.29 21.45
C ARG A 169 8.85 3.87 20.42
N VAL A 170 8.74 4.44 19.22
CA VAL A 170 9.65 4.18 18.11
C VAL A 170 10.68 5.30 18.05
N PRO A 171 11.98 5.01 18.17
CA PRO A 171 13.01 6.01 17.99
C PRO A 171 13.05 6.45 16.52
N VAL A 172 13.17 7.75 16.30
CA VAL A 172 13.28 8.37 14.98
C VAL A 172 14.48 9.31 14.93
N SER A 173 15.02 9.57 13.75
CA SER A 173 16.12 10.53 13.64
C SER A 173 15.62 11.98 13.85
N LYS A 174 16.58 12.89 14.07
CA LYS A 174 16.35 14.33 14.07
C LYS A 174 16.05 14.91 12.68
N HIS A 175 16.21 14.12 11.62
CA HIS A 175 16.01 14.60 10.26
C HIS A 175 14.52 14.85 10.00
N PRO A 176 14.16 15.94 9.29
CA PRO A 176 12.76 16.24 9.02
C PRO A 176 12.04 15.11 8.30
N ILE A 177 12.66 14.56 7.26
CA ILE A 177 12.14 13.39 6.54
C ILE A 177 12.98 12.19 6.94
N ASP A 178 12.31 11.15 7.42
CA ASP A 178 12.93 9.90 7.84
C ASP A 178 11.92 8.74 7.69
N SER A 179 12.45 7.54 7.48
CA SER A 179 11.69 6.31 7.34
C SER A 179 12.29 5.27 8.28
N VAL A 180 11.47 4.66 9.12
CA VAL A 180 11.90 3.65 10.09
C VAL A 180 11.29 2.31 9.73
N ASN A 181 12.16 1.32 9.53
CA ASN A 181 11.77 -0.08 9.38
C ASN A 181 11.28 -0.64 10.72
N LEU A 182 9.96 -0.78 10.89
CA LEU A 182 9.39 -1.28 12.13
C LEU A 182 9.59 -2.80 12.30
N ALA A 183 10.04 -3.51 11.25
CA ALA A 183 10.47 -4.90 11.33
C ALA A 183 11.95 -5.08 11.68
N ASP A 184 12.71 -4.00 11.88
CA ASP A 184 14.11 -4.10 12.29
C ASP A 184 14.21 -4.85 13.64
N PRO A 185 14.95 -5.98 13.72
CA PRO A 185 15.07 -6.75 14.95
C PRO A 185 15.60 -5.93 16.12
N ARG A 186 16.39 -4.88 15.87
CA ARG A 186 16.93 -3.99 16.91
C ARG A 186 15.84 -3.20 17.64
N LEU A 187 14.67 -3.00 17.01
CA LEU A 187 13.52 -2.38 17.65
C LEU A 187 12.71 -3.36 18.51
N GLY A 188 12.84 -4.67 18.29
CA GLY A 188 12.09 -5.70 19.02
C GLY A 188 10.57 -5.68 18.81
N LEU A 189 10.04 -4.79 17.97
CA LEU A 189 8.60 -4.53 17.86
C LEU A 189 7.81 -5.78 17.47
N LEU A 190 8.18 -6.44 16.36
CA LEU A 190 7.45 -7.61 15.88
C LEU A 190 7.56 -8.79 16.86
N GLU A 191 8.68 -8.89 17.57
CA GLU A 191 8.84 -9.88 18.64
C GLU A 191 7.85 -9.61 19.77
N GLN A 192 7.78 -8.36 20.26
CA GLN A 192 6.83 -7.94 21.28
C GLN A 192 5.38 -8.20 20.86
N VAL A 193 5.03 -7.92 19.59
CA VAL A 193 3.68 -8.21 19.08
C VAL A 193 3.39 -9.71 19.06
N ASN A 194 4.34 -10.54 18.59
CA ASN A 194 4.17 -11.99 18.56
C ASN A 194 4.10 -12.59 19.98
N GLN A 195 4.85 -12.03 20.95
CA GLN A 195 4.74 -12.40 22.36
C GLN A 195 3.37 -12.02 22.93
N LEU A 196 2.81 -10.87 22.55
CA LEU A 196 1.47 -10.46 22.95
C LEU A 196 0.41 -11.39 22.33
N LEU A 197 0.53 -11.74 21.04
CA LEU A 197 -0.34 -12.70 20.35
C LEU A 197 -0.33 -14.07 21.03
N ALA A 198 0.84 -14.59 21.40
CA ALA A 198 0.97 -15.90 22.03
C ALA A 198 0.17 -16.02 23.35
N ARG A 199 -0.05 -14.91 24.05
CA ARG A 199 -0.83 -14.87 25.31
C ARG A 199 -2.35 -14.88 25.09
N THR A 200 -2.82 -14.63 23.86
CA THR A 200 -4.25 -14.49 23.57
C THR A 200 -4.97 -15.80 23.28
N GLY A 201 -4.24 -16.85 22.90
CA GLY A 201 -4.82 -18.13 22.48
C GLY A 201 -5.64 -18.05 21.18
N LEU A 202 -5.45 -17.01 20.37
CA LEU A 202 -6.14 -16.87 19.08
C LEU A 202 -5.62 -17.86 18.05
N GLU A 203 -6.53 -18.46 17.27
CA GLU A 203 -6.19 -19.19 16.04
C GLU A 203 -6.11 -18.25 14.83
N ARG A 204 -7.02 -17.26 14.78
CA ARG A 204 -7.15 -16.25 13.73
C ARG A 204 -7.51 -14.90 14.33
N GLY A 205 -6.97 -13.84 13.75
CA GLY A 205 -7.20 -12.48 14.21
C GLY A 205 -6.58 -11.44 13.28
N ARG A 206 -6.50 -10.21 13.77
CA ARG A 206 -5.83 -9.10 13.11
C ARG A 206 -4.97 -8.35 14.11
N VAL A 207 -3.77 -7.96 13.71
CA VAL A 207 -2.95 -6.99 14.43
C VAL A 207 -3.09 -5.64 13.76
N ASP A 208 -3.36 -4.61 14.54
CA ASP A 208 -3.40 -3.23 14.09
C ASP A 208 -2.23 -2.47 14.71
N LEU A 209 -1.41 -1.82 13.87
CA LEU A 209 -0.44 -0.81 14.30
C LEU A 209 -1.04 0.55 13.98
N VAL A 210 -1.23 1.37 15.00
CA VAL A 210 -1.94 2.65 14.90
C VAL A 210 -1.02 3.76 15.41
N ILE A 211 -0.90 4.83 14.66
CA ILE A 211 -0.23 6.04 15.14
C ILE A 211 -1.12 6.68 16.20
N GLU A 212 -0.55 7.00 17.37
CA GLU A 212 -1.23 7.73 18.42
C GLU A 212 -1.92 9.00 17.85
N PRO A 213 -3.17 9.31 18.22
CA PRO A 213 -3.93 10.40 17.60
C PRO A 213 -3.27 11.79 17.62
N GLY A 214 -2.58 12.14 18.71
CA GLY A 214 -1.86 13.39 18.94
C GLY A 214 -0.59 13.55 18.10
N GLU A 215 0.03 12.45 17.66
CA GLU A 215 1.16 12.48 16.74
C GLU A 215 0.79 13.21 15.45
N ARG A 216 1.72 14.00 14.93
CA ARG A 216 1.52 14.73 13.66
C ARG A 216 2.76 14.57 12.81
N ASN A 217 2.54 14.67 11.49
CA ASN A 217 3.61 14.58 10.49
C ASN A 217 4.27 13.21 10.37
N VAL A 218 3.48 12.18 10.59
CA VAL A 218 3.90 10.80 10.53
C VAL A 218 2.78 9.97 9.90
N GLY A 219 3.17 8.97 9.13
CA GLY A 219 2.30 8.02 8.46
C GLY A 219 2.87 6.61 8.54
N LEU A 220 2.02 5.61 8.36
CA LEU A 220 2.39 4.20 8.27
C LEU A 220 2.11 3.67 6.88
N THR A 221 2.98 2.82 6.38
CA THR A 221 2.73 1.99 5.19
C THR A 221 3.25 0.58 5.42
N VAL A 222 2.81 -0.38 4.63
CA VAL A 222 3.43 -1.71 4.56
C VAL A 222 4.00 -1.85 3.17
N ASN A 223 5.31 -1.98 3.08
CA ASN A 223 6.02 -2.07 1.82
C ASN A 223 7.36 -2.77 2.02
N GLU A 224 8.18 -2.83 0.98
CA GLU A 224 9.55 -3.27 1.09
C GLU A 224 10.41 -2.16 1.70
N TYR A 225 11.26 -2.52 2.67
CA TYR A 225 12.21 -1.58 3.23
C TYR A 225 13.57 -1.72 2.54
N GLU A 226 13.70 -1.05 1.40
CA GLU A 226 14.98 -0.88 0.71
C GLU A 226 15.51 0.53 0.93
N THR A 227 16.80 0.62 1.23
CA THR A 227 17.46 1.88 1.56
C THR A 227 17.31 2.91 0.45
N LEU A 228 17.58 2.55 -0.81
CA LEU A 228 17.50 3.50 -1.93
C LEU A 228 16.06 3.97 -2.18
N LEU A 229 15.09 3.07 -2.09
CA LEU A 229 13.68 3.41 -2.25
C LEU A 229 13.19 4.33 -1.11
N MET A 230 13.46 3.96 0.14
CA MET A 230 12.94 4.65 1.32
C MET A 230 13.68 5.95 1.66
N GLN A 231 15.01 5.98 1.49
CA GLN A 231 15.85 7.11 1.88
C GLN A 231 16.21 8.05 0.73
N ASN A 232 15.98 7.65 -0.53
CA ASN A 232 16.18 8.52 -1.69
C ASN A 232 14.87 8.77 -2.43
N ASP A 233 14.32 7.78 -3.12
CA ASP A 233 13.22 8.01 -4.05
C ASP A 233 11.97 8.52 -3.33
N LEU A 234 11.58 7.89 -2.22
CA LEU A 234 10.48 8.35 -1.37
C LEU A 234 10.76 9.73 -0.78
N VAL A 235 11.99 9.99 -0.33
CA VAL A 235 12.38 11.31 0.20
C VAL A 235 12.25 12.39 -0.86
N ASP A 236 12.64 12.11 -2.11
CA ASP A 236 12.51 13.01 -3.24
C ASP A 236 11.04 13.26 -3.58
N VAL A 237 10.17 12.24 -3.53
CA VAL A 237 8.72 12.40 -3.67
C VAL A 237 8.14 13.27 -2.54
N LEU A 238 8.55 13.06 -1.30
CA LEU A 238 8.07 13.83 -0.15
C LEU A 238 8.51 15.31 -0.21
N ARG A 239 9.65 15.59 -0.86
CA ARG A 239 10.15 16.96 -1.12
C ARG A 239 9.48 17.60 -2.35
N ASN A 240 9.36 16.84 -3.43
CA ASN A 240 8.83 17.29 -4.70
C ASN A 240 8.06 16.14 -5.39
N PRO A 241 6.74 16.05 -5.17
CA PRO A 241 5.91 14.96 -5.69
C PRO A 241 5.87 14.87 -7.23
N LEU A 242 6.25 15.94 -7.93
CA LEU A 242 6.24 16.01 -9.39
C LEU A 242 7.62 15.75 -10.01
N HIS A 243 8.62 15.39 -9.21
CA HIS A 243 10.00 15.26 -9.67
C HIS A 243 10.11 14.27 -10.84
N PHE A 244 9.61 13.04 -10.66
CA PHE A 244 9.74 11.96 -11.64
C PHE A 244 8.90 12.18 -12.90
N ALA A 245 7.66 12.69 -12.75
CA ALA A 245 6.85 13.09 -13.90
C ALA A 245 7.54 14.16 -14.78
N ARG A 246 8.22 15.14 -14.17
CA ARG A 246 8.96 16.17 -14.90
C ARG A 246 10.20 15.63 -15.61
N LEU A 247 10.92 14.69 -14.99
CA LEU A 247 12.09 14.06 -15.63
C LEU A 247 11.69 13.33 -16.92
N LYS A 248 10.60 12.56 -16.90
CA LYS A 248 10.08 11.89 -18.10
C LYS A 248 9.68 12.89 -19.19
N GLY A 249 9.01 13.99 -18.82
CA GLY A 249 8.63 15.04 -19.77
C GLY A 249 9.83 15.72 -20.45
N ARG A 250 10.97 15.86 -19.76
CA ARG A 250 12.21 16.39 -20.36
C ARG A 250 12.87 15.38 -21.29
N ASN A 251 13.00 14.13 -20.85
CA ASN A 251 13.64 13.08 -21.66
C ASN A 251 12.84 12.80 -22.97
N LEU A 252 11.51 12.99 -22.95
CA LEU A 252 10.67 12.95 -24.16
C LEU A 252 10.88 14.13 -25.13
N LEU A 253 11.31 15.29 -24.64
CA LEU A 253 11.65 16.44 -25.50
C LEU A 253 13.02 16.24 -26.18
N ASP A 254 13.92 15.52 -25.52
CA ASP A 254 15.27 15.25 -26.02
C ASP A 254 15.32 14.12 -27.07
N ASP A 255 14.25 13.30 -27.20
CA ASP A 255 14.08 12.30 -28.27
C ASP A 255 12.74 12.46 -29.03
N PRO A 256 12.65 13.43 -29.96
CA PRO A 256 11.41 13.77 -30.66
C PRO A 256 10.93 12.72 -31.67
N LEU A 257 11.76 11.73 -32.02
CA LEU A 257 11.43 10.67 -32.97
C LEU A 257 10.63 9.53 -32.33
N ALA A 258 10.57 9.47 -31.00
CA ALA A 258 9.78 8.48 -30.25
C ALA A 258 8.27 8.82 -30.16
N ILE A 259 7.79 9.88 -30.85
CA ILE A 259 6.44 10.45 -30.63
C ILE A 259 5.63 10.59 -31.94
N PRO A 260 4.40 10.04 -32.03
CA PRO A 260 3.42 10.38 -33.06
C PRO A 260 3.00 11.87 -32.95
N GLY A 261 3.04 12.61 -34.06
CA GLY A 261 3.20 14.08 -34.14
C GLY A 261 2.16 15.05 -33.52
N LYS A 262 1.58 14.80 -32.34
CA LYS A 262 0.65 15.74 -31.66
C LYS A 262 0.91 15.97 -30.16
N THR A 263 2.16 15.95 -29.70
CA THR A 263 2.46 15.93 -28.23
C THR A 263 3.53 16.93 -27.78
N LEU A 264 3.80 18.00 -28.55
CA LEU A 264 4.93 18.91 -28.27
C LEU A 264 4.65 20.05 -27.26
N SER A 265 3.42 20.23 -26.75
CA SER A 265 3.11 21.28 -25.76
C SER A 265 2.96 20.78 -24.30
N TYR A 266 3.42 19.57 -23.97
CA TYR A 266 2.87 18.78 -22.85
C TYR A 266 3.40 19.05 -21.43
N ALA A 267 4.61 19.62 -21.26
CA ALA A 267 5.25 19.65 -19.92
C ALA A 267 4.55 20.55 -18.86
N LYS A 268 3.79 21.57 -19.27
CA LYS A 268 3.00 22.42 -18.36
C LYS A 268 1.57 21.91 -18.12
N TYR A 269 1.09 20.99 -18.96
CA TYR A 269 -0.31 20.53 -18.98
C TYR A 269 -0.53 19.19 -18.28
N ASP A 270 0.51 18.37 -18.07
CA ASP A 270 0.36 17.06 -17.41
C ASP A 270 -0.11 17.18 -15.96
N VAL A 271 0.30 18.20 -15.21
CA VAL A 271 -0.13 18.36 -13.80
C VAL A 271 -1.62 18.68 -13.71
N VAL A 272 -2.11 19.57 -14.58
CA VAL A 272 -3.53 19.91 -14.66
C VAL A 272 -4.33 18.70 -15.17
N ARG A 273 -3.79 17.92 -16.10
CA ARG A 273 -4.43 16.69 -16.59
C ARG A 273 -4.53 15.62 -15.51
N VAL A 274 -3.43 15.31 -14.80
CA VAL A 274 -3.42 14.36 -13.67
C VAL A 274 -4.43 14.81 -12.60
N LEU A 275 -4.46 16.10 -12.28
CA LEU A 275 -5.40 16.67 -11.33
C LEU A 275 -6.85 16.60 -11.80
N ASN A 276 -7.10 16.89 -13.06
CA ASN A 276 -8.42 16.80 -13.68
C ASN A 276 -8.89 15.34 -13.73
N SER A 277 -8.03 14.38 -14.06
CA SER A 277 -8.35 12.95 -14.03
C SER A 277 -8.72 12.49 -12.61
N LEU A 278 -7.94 12.91 -11.59
CA LEU A 278 -8.27 12.65 -10.18
C LEU A 278 -9.61 13.28 -9.77
N MET A 279 -9.91 14.48 -10.25
CA MET A 279 -11.18 15.14 -9.99
C MET A 279 -12.36 14.44 -10.64
N GLU A 280 -12.25 14.06 -11.92
CA GLU A 280 -13.32 13.42 -12.66
C GLU A 280 -13.66 12.07 -12.04
N ALA A 281 -12.63 11.31 -11.65
CA ALA A 281 -12.79 10.06 -10.91
C ALA A 281 -13.48 10.27 -9.55
N LEU A 282 -13.10 11.31 -8.80
CA LEU A 282 -13.61 11.61 -7.45
C LEU A 282 -14.85 12.53 -7.41
N ARG A 283 -15.27 13.08 -8.56
CA ARG A 283 -16.33 14.10 -8.75
C ARG A 283 -16.30 15.25 -7.74
N LEU A 284 -15.16 15.92 -7.64
CA LEU A 284 -15.00 17.12 -6.81
C LEU A 284 -15.56 18.36 -7.54
N ASP A 285 -16.31 19.22 -6.84
CA ASP A 285 -16.82 20.49 -7.40
C ASP A 285 -15.70 21.51 -7.72
N GLN A 286 -15.97 22.57 -8.50
CA GLN A 286 -14.96 23.59 -8.88
C GLN A 286 -14.33 24.31 -7.68
N SER A 287 -15.01 24.46 -6.54
CA SER A 287 -14.42 25.03 -5.31
C SER A 287 -13.55 24.02 -4.57
N SER A 288 -13.85 22.73 -4.73
CA SER A 288 -13.06 21.59 -4.28
C SER A 288 -11.87 21.33 -5.19
N PHE A 289 -11.94 21.74 -6.47
CA PHE A 289 -10.84 21.78 -7.43
C PHE A 289 -9.79 22.80 -7.05
N GLU A 290 -10.14 24.07 -6.85
CA GLU A 290 -9.16 25.06 -6.39
C GLU A 290 -8.54 24.64 -5.06
N ARG A 291 -9.33 24.03 -4.17
CA ARG A 291 -8.80 23.40 -2.94
C ARG A 291 -7.96 22.17 -3.22
N LEU A 292 -8.23 21.34 -4.23
CA LEU A 292 -7.47 20.13 -4.58
C LEU A 292 -6.16 20.49 -5.29
N VAL A 293 -6.19 21.41 -6.26
CA VAL A 293 -5.02 21.97 -6.94
C VAL A 293 -4.16 22.74 -5.94
N ALA A 294 -4.73 23.63 -5.11
CA ALA A 294 -3.98 24.21 -4.00
C ALA A 294 -3.51 23.12 -3.01
N LYS A 295 -4.24 22.00 -2.86
CA LYS A 295 -3.82 20.89 -1.99
C LYS A 295 -2.67 20.05 -2.56
N VAL A 296 -2.57 19.92 -3.88
CA VAL A 296 -1.63 19.09 -4.67
C VAL A 296 -0.40 19.91 -5.11
N MET A 297 -0.60 21.17 -5.48
CA MET A 297 0.46 22.15 -5.79
C MET A 297 1.13 22.70 -4.53
N ALA A 298 0.46 22.63 -3.37
CA ALA A 298 1.04 23.00 -2.07
C ALA A 298 1.23 21.79 -1.14
N VAL A 299 1.50 20.58 -1.65
CA VAL A 299 1.65 19.33 -0.85
C VAL A 299 2.90 19.41 0.02
N PRO A 300 2.77 19.54 1.35
CA PRO A 300 3.78 18.99 2.23
C PRO A 300 3.53 17.48 2.29
N ALA A 301 4.57 16.71 2.56
CA ALA A 301 4.53 15.28 2.89
C ALA A 301 3.32 14.82 3.77
N ARG A 302 2.71 15.73 4.58
CA ARG A 302 1.42 15.59 5.29
C ARG A 302 0.27 14.96 4.50
N ARG A 303 0.28 15.06 3.17
CA ARG A 303 -0.83 14.57 2.33
C ARG A 303 -0.48 13.36 1.46
N PHE A 304 0.81 13.07 1.27
CA PHE A 304 1.28 11.88 0.53
C PHE A 304 1.10 10.61 1.37
N MET A 305 1.29 10.71 2.69
CA MET A 305 1.18 9.61 3.64
C MET A 305 0.07 9.89 4.67
N ARG A 306 -1.14 9.41 4.40
CA ARG A 306 -2.31 9.64 5.28
C ARG A 306 -2.69 8.46 6.16
N SER A 307 -2.17 7.28 5.85
CA SER A 307 -2.53 6.10 6.62
C SER A 307 -1.94 6.22 8.02
N ARG A 308 -2.83 6.26 9.02
CA ARG A 308 -2.46 6.25 10.44
C ARG A 308 -2.55 4.85 11.04
N ARG A 309 -2.88 3.85 10.21
CA ARG A 309 -3.07 2.47 10.64
C ARG A 309 -2.68 1.51 9.53
N VAL A 310 -1.84 0.55 9.90
CA VAL A 310 -1.60 -0.64 9.07
C VAL A 310 -2.05 -1.87 9.84
N SER A 311 -2.47 -2.88 9.11
CA SER A 311 -3.05 -4.09 9.68
C SER A 311 -2.33 -5.31 9.12
N PHE A 312 -2.25 -6.37 9.91
CA PHE A 312 -1.74 -7.66 9.50
C PHE A 312 -2.71 -8.76 9.92
N LEU A 313 -2.83 -9.80 9.11
CA LEU A 313 -3.47 -11.03 9.53
C LEU A 313 -2.66 -11.64 10.68
N ALA A 314 -3.34 -12.08 11.73
CA ALA A 314 -2.76 -12.97 12.73
C ALA A 314 -3.32 -14.37 12.50
N ALA A 315 -2.44 -15.35 12.31
CA ALA A 315 -2.86 -16.72 12.10
C ALA A 315 -1.88 -17.69 12.74
N GLN A 316 -2.42 -18.79 13.23
CA GLN A 316 -1.67 -19.99 13.52
C GLN A 316 -1.43 -20.78 12.23
N ASP A 317 -0.19 -21.21 11.99
CA ASP A 317 0.15 -22.10 10.89
C ASP A 317 0.64 -23.46 11.42
N GLY A 318 0.85 -24.44 10.53
CA GLY A 318 1.33 -25.77 10.93
C GLY A 318 2.75 -25.76 11.52
N ALA A 319 3.53 -24.69 11.34
CA ALA A 319 4.88 -24.56 11.85
C ALA A 319 4.92 -23.97 13.27
N HIS A 320 3.85 -23.29 13.69
CA HIS A 320 3.78 -22.60 14.97
C HIS A 320 2.47 -22.91 15.72
N PRO A 321 2.54 -23.42 16.97
CA PRO A 321 1.34 -23.79 17.74
C PRO A 321 0.53 -22.58 18.24
N VAL A 322 1.01 -21.36 18.02
CA VAL A 322 0.38 -20.10 18.45
C VAL A 322 0.30 -19.14 17.28
N ALA A 323 -0.73 -18.30 17.23
CA ALA A 323 -0.86 -17.29 16.18
C ALA A 323 0.31 -16.30 16.17
N ARG A 324 0.74 -15.94 14.96
CA ARG A 324 1.76 -14.91 14.69
C ARG A 324 1.27 -13.95 13.62
N ILE A 325 1.93 -12.79 13.52
CA ILE A 325 1.75 -11.90 12.38
C ILE A 325 2.11 -12.66 11.10
N VAL A 326 1.17 -12.67 10.15
CA VAL A 326 1.38 -13.14 8.79
C VAL A 326 1.75 -11.95 7.90
N ARG A 327 2.87 -12.08 7.19
CA ARG A 327 3.37 -11.07 6.24
C ARG A 327 4.10 -11.74 5.09
N GLY A 328 4.15 -11.08 3.94
CA GLY A 328 5.04 -11.48 2.86
C GLY A 328 6.52 -11.38 3.25
N THR A 329 7.38 -12.13 2.56
CA THR A 329 8.84 -12.18 2.80
C THR A 329 9.46 -10.79 2.90
N TYR A 330 9.08 -9.90 1.99
CA TYR A 330 9.62 -8.54 1.88
C TYR A 330 8.76 -7.48 2.55
N GLN A 331 7.58 -7.84 3.07
CA GLN A 331 6.69 -6.87 3.72
C GLN A 331 7.25 -6.45 5.08
N SER A 332 7.44 -5.15 5.21
CA SER A 332 7.73 -4.50 6.47
C SER A 332 6.72 -3.38 6.75
N PRO A 333 6.22 -3.23 7.99
CA PRO A 333 5.62 -1.99 8.41
C PRO A 333 6.68 -0.88 8.48
N ILE A 334 6.38 0.27 7.90
CA ILE A 334 7.31 1.39 7.78
C ILE A 334 6.63 2.63 8.35
N LEU A 335 7.29 3.26 9.32
CA LEU A 335 6.92 4.57 9.83
C LEU A 335 7.66 5.62 9.01
N VAL A 336 6.91 6.55 8.41
CA VAL A 336 7.48 7.65 7.63
C VAL A 336 7.14 8.95 8.35
N GLN A 337 8.17 9.71 8.74
CA GLN A 337 8.00 11.06 9.25
C GLN A 337 8.47 12.10 8.23
N TRP A 338 7.89 13.30 8.32
CA TRP A 338 8.29 14.43 7.49
C TRP A 338 8.34 15.77 8.26
N GLN A 339 8.26 15.69 9.58
CA GLN A 339 8.80 16.68 10.49
C GLN A 339 9.47 15.95 11.66
N PRO A 340 10.47 16.55 12.33
CA PRO A 340 11.10 15.94 13.50
C PRO A 340 10.07 15.68 14.61
N ALA A 341 10.29 14.62 15.39
CA ALA A 341 9.49 14.32 16.57
C ALA A 341 10.05 15.03 17.81
N VAL A 342 9.16 15.35 18.76
CA VAL A 342 9.58 15.74 20.11
C VAL A 342 10.32 14.55 20.74
N GLU A 343 11.44 14.80 21.42
CA GLU A 343 12.28 13.75 22.04
C GLU A 343 12.81 12.67 21.08
N GLN A 344 12.72 12.88 19.75
CA GLN A 344 13.12 11.89 18.75
C GLN A 344 12.40 10.54 18.91
N GLN A 345 11.15 10.57 19.37
CA GLN A 345 10.31 9.39 19.55
C GLN A 345 8.92 9.61 18.95
N ARG A 346 8.36 8.55 18.38
CA ARG A 346 6.97 8.51 17.92
C ARG A 346 6.20 7.43 18.67
N GLN A 347 4.97 7.72 19.09
CA GLN A 347 4.13 6.75 19.77
C GLN A 347 3.25 5.96 18.80
N LEU A 348 3.28 4.63 18.95
CA LEU A 348 2.38 3.71 18.25
C LEU A 348 1.58 2.89 19.26
N ASP A 349 0.31 2.69 18.98
CA ASP A 349 -0.56 1.76 19.67
C ASP A 349 -0.68 0.47 18.85
N ILE A 350 -0.59 -0.66 19.53
CA ILE A 350 -0.77 -2.00 18.99
C ILE A 350 -2.09 -2.53 19.54
N ALA A 351 -2.97 -3.01 18.67
CA ALA A 351 -4.17 -3.73 19.07
C ALA A 351 -4.21 -5.12 18.43
N ILE A 352 -4.53 -6.13 19.24
CA ILE A 352 -4.84 -7.48 18.78
C ILE A 352 -6.34 -7.64 18.78
N VAL A 353 -6.87 -7.98 17.60
CA VAL A 353 -8.29 -8.10 17.35
C VAL A 353 -8.62 -9.56 17.05
N GLN A 354 -9.50 -10.13 17.88
CA GLN A 354 -10.15 -11.40 17.59
C GLN A 354 -11.19 -11.18 16.49
N LEU A 355 -11.17 -12.09 15.50
CA LEU A 355 -12.16 -12.16 14.44
C LEU A 355 -12.94 -13.46 14.65
N SER A 356 -14.26 -13.36 14.79
CA SER A 356 -15.13 -14.49 15.15
C SER A 356 -16.44 -14.52 14.42
#